data_AF-A0ABD6WLZ5-F1
#
_entry.id   AF-A0ABD6WLZ5-F1
#
_cell.length_a   1.000
_cell.length_b   1.000
_cell.length_c   1.000
_cell.angle_alpha   90.00
_cell.angle_beta   90.00
_cell.angle_gamma   90.00
#
_symmetry.space_group_name_H-M   'P 1'
#
loop_
_entity.id
_entity.type
_entity.pdbx_description
1 polymer ?
#
loop_
_entity_poly.entity_id
_entity_poly.type
_entity_poly.pdbx_seq_one_letter_code
_entity_poly.pdbx_strand_id
1 'polypeptide(L)'
;MLRNLVLKIAADNFEKSVSGVTFTPSTSSVTWQGGTPDASFTMPGTTTWAVTIDYAQDWSAATSLSRLLFENDGVTKNVQFLPINGGPGFKADVILVPGSIGGAVGAAAAASVTLGVQGKPTAITAVTS
;
A
#
# COMPACT_ATOMS: atom_id res chain seq x y z
N MET A 1 12.54 -9.36 11.06
CA MET A 1 11.49 -8.88 11.99
C MET A 1 11.21 -7.43 11.66
N LEU A 2 9.94 -7.04 11.46
CA LEU A 2 9.56 -5.62 11.47
C LEU A 2 9.84 -5.06 12.86
N ARG A 3 10.63 -3.98 12.95
CA ARG A 3 10.96 -3.35 14.23
C ARG A 3 11.18 -1.87 13.98
N ASN A 4 10.31 -1.03 14.56
CA ASN A 4 10.32 0.42 14.37
C ASN A 4 10.00 0.83 12.91
N LEU A 5 8.82 0.45 12.43
CA LEU A 5 8.37 0.75 11.06
C LEU A 5 8.02 2.24 10.93
N VAL A 6 8.46 2.87 9.84
CA VAL A 6 8.11 4.24 9.48
C VAL A 6 7.18 4.18 8.26
N LEU A 7 5.91 4.53 8.44
CA LEU A 7 4.98 4.73 7.33
C LEU A 7 4.66 6.21 7.24
N LYS A 8 5.08 6.84 6.15
CA LYS A 8 4.72 8.22 5.82
C LYS A 8 3.76 8.24 4.66
N ILE A 9 2.66 8.97 4.80
CA ILE A 9 1.78 9.29 3.69
C ILE A 9 1.79 10.80 3.56
N ALA A 10 2.36 11.31 2.47
CA ALA A 10 2.70 12.73 2.34
C ALA A 10 3.53 13.26 3.53
N ALA A 11 2.98 14.16 4.35
CA ALA A 11 3.67 14.78 5.47
C ALA A 11 3.42 14.09 6.82
N ASP A 12 2.47 13.14 6.88
CA ASP A 12 1.99 12.53 8.12
C ASP A 12 2.65 11.18 8.38
N ASN A 13 3.01 10.92 9.64
CA ASN A 13 3.63 9.67 10.10
C ASN A 13 2.59 8.80 10.84
N PHE A 14 2.46 7.52 10.45
CA PHE A 14 1.42 6.61 10.96
C PHE A 14 1.98 5.41 11.73
N GLU A 15 3.20 5.54 12.24
CA GLU A 15 4.02 4.47 12.83
C GLU A 15 3.38 3.76 14.03
N LYS A 16 2.51 4.46 14.77
CA LYS A 16 1.83 3.92 15.96
C LYS A 16 0.56 3.13 15.66
N SER A 17 -0.02 3.33 14.48
CA SER A 17 -1.34 2.81 14.13
C SER A 17 -1.27 1.69 13.11
N VAL A 18 -0.10 1.43 12.52
CA VAL A 18 0.08 0.45 11.44
C VAL A 18 0.76 -0.80 11.98
N SER A 19 0.14 -1.95 11.77
CA SER A 19 0.64 -3.26 12.21
C SER A 19 1.23 -4.09 11.07
N GLY A 20 0.93 -3.76 9.82
CA GLY A 20 1.41 -4.50 8.65
C GLY A 20 1.35 -3.67 7.37
N VAL A 21 2.36 -3.84 6.52
CA VAL A 21 2.40 -3.27 5.17
C VAL A 21 2.96 -4.33 4.22
N THR A 22 2.18 -4.70 3.22
CA THR A 22 2.53 -5.76 2.26
C THR A 22 2.35 -5.25 0.84
N PHE A 23 3.42 -5.22 0.05
CA PHE A 23 3.36 -4.92 -1.37
C PHE A 23 3.20 -6.21 -2.17
N THR A 24 2.10 -6.34 -2.89
CA THR A 24 1.77 -7.50 -3.73
C THR A 24 1.88 -7.12 -5.20
N PRO A 25 2.80 -7.73 -5.98
CA PRO A 25 2.82 -7.57 -7.42
C PRO A 25 1.72 -8.42 -8.07
N SER A 26 1.04 -7.85 -9.06
CA SER A 26 0.09 -8.54 -9.93
C SER A 26 0.48 -8.32 -11.39
N THR A 27 0.85 -9.40 -12.07
CA THR A 27 1.14 -9.41 -13.50
C THR A 27 -0.07 -9.95 -14.24
N SER A 28 -0.73 -9.11 -15.02
CA SER A 28 -1.65 -9.59 -16.05
C SER A 28 -0.82 -9.90 -17.30
N SER A 29 -0.84 -11.14 -17.81
CA SER A 29 -0.33 -11.45 -19.14
C SER A 29 -1.50 -11.51 -20.11
N VAL A 30 -1.36 -10.89 -21.26
CA VAL A 30 -2.32 -11.04 -22.36
C VAL A 30 -1.76 -12.11 -23.27
N THR A 31 -2.45 -13.24 -23.34
CA THR A 31 -2.13 -14.29 -24.31
C THR A 31 -2.90 -13.98 -25.58
N TRP A 32 -2.21 -13.51 -26.61
CA TRP A 32 -2.81 -13.37 -27.93
C TRP A 32 -2.69 -14.72 -28.66
N GLN A 33 -3.82 -15.22 -29.15
CA GLN A 33 -3.89 -16.45 -29.92
C GLN A 33 -4.25 -16.11 -31.37
N GLY A 34 -3.34 -16.43 -32.28
CA GLY A 34 -3.54 -16.31 -33.72
C GLY A 34 -4.42 -17.43 -34.29
N GLY A 35 -4.71 -17.36 -35.60
CA GLY A 35 -5.61 -18.30 -36.29
C GLY A 35 -5.10 -19.74 -36.47
N THR A 36 -3.94 -20.09 -35.92
CA THR A 36 -3.42 -21.46 -35.87
C THR A 36 -3.09 -21.86 -34.42
N PRO A 37 -3.21 -23.15 -34.05
CA PRO A 37 -2.97 -23.61 -32.68
C PRO A 37 -1.58 -23.28 -32.13
N ASP A 38 -0.57 -23.16 -33.01
CA ASP A 38 0.83 -22.93 -32.66
C ASP A 38 1.20 -21.44 -32.50
N ALA A 39 0.31 -20.53 -32.87
CA ALA A 39 0.55 -19.10 -32.80
C ALA A 39 0.01 -18.49 -31.49
N SER A 40 0.55 -18.93 -30.34
CA SER A 40 0.29 -18.29 -29.05
C SER A 40 1.46 -17.39 -28.67
N PHE A 41 1.23 -16.08 -28.54
CA PHE A 41 2.21 -15.14 -28.02
C PHE A 41 1.75 -14.62 -26.66
N THR A 42 2.49 -14.96 -25.60
CA THR A 42 2.25 -14.42 -24.25
C THR A 42 2.99 -13.10 -24.13
N MET A 43 2.26 -11.99 -24.23
CA MET A 43 2.82 -10.68 -23.93
C MET A 43 2.74 -10.45 -22.42
N PRO A 44 3.86 -10.18 -21.72
CA PRO A 44 3.78 -9.73 -20.34
C PRO A 44 3.09 -8.37 -20.33
N GLY A 45 1.90 -8.29 -19.73
CA GLY A 45 1.26 -7.00 -19.48
C GLY A 45 1.96 -6.25 -18.36
N THR A 46 1.55 -5.01 -18.16
CA THR A 46 2.14 -4.14 -17.14
C THR A 46 1.94 -4.75 -15.75
N THR A 47 3.04 -4.98 -15.03
CA THR A 47 2.98 -5.37 -13.61
C THR A 47 2.35 -4.23 -12.81
N THR A 48 1.17 -4.49 -12.28
CA THR A 48 0.53 -3.61 -11.29
C THR A 48 0.99 -4.00 -9.91
N TRP A 49 1.02 -3.04 -9.00
CA TRP A 49 1.36 -3.29 -7.60
C TRP A 49 0.18 -2.85 -6.74
N ALA A 50 -0.09 -3.59 -5.69
CA ALA A 50 -1.03 -3.20 -4.64
C ALA A 50 -0.30 -3.20 -3.31
N VAL A 51 -0.62 -2.27 -2.42
CA VAL A 51 -0.13 -2.28 -1.04
C VAL A 51 -1.30 -2.50 -0.10
N THR A 52 -1.24 -3.58 0.67
CA THR A 52 -2.17 -3.83 1.76
C THR A 52 -1.58 -3.30 3.05
N ILE A 53 -2.34 -2.45 3.75
CA ILE A 53 -1.95 -1.84 5.02
C ILE A 53 -2.95 -2.28 6.07
N ASP A 54 -2.45 -2.91 7.12
CA ASP A 54 -3.21 -3.27 8.32
C ASP A 54 -2.99 -2.19 9.38
N TYR A 55 -4.08 -1.61 9.87
CA TYR A 55 -4.03 -0.47 10.79
C TYR A 55 -5.17 -0.50 11.82
N ALA A 56 -4.95 0.16 12.95
CA ALA A 56 -6.00 0.44 13.92
C ALA A 56 -6.86 1.61 13.44
N GLN A 57 -8.18 1.40 13.35
CA GLN A 57 -9.20 2.41 13.15
C GLN A 57 -9.24 3.36 14.35
N ASP A 58 -8.42 4.40 14.28
CA ASP A 58 -8.59 5.57 15.12
C ASP A 58 -9.48 6.56 14.36
N TRP A 59 -10.60 6.95 14.98
CA TRP A 59 -11.53 7.97 14.49
C TRP A 59 -11.50 9.22 15.36
N SER A 60 -10.78 9.17 16.49
CA SER A 60 -10.71 10.25 17.46
C SER A 60 -9.67 11.30 17.06
N ALA A 61 -8.58 10.89 16.42
CA ALA A 61 -7.57 11.81 15.92
C ALA A 61 -7.87 12.29 14.49
N ALA A 62 -7.76 13.61 14.29
CA ALA A 62 -7.91 14.21 12.97
C ALA A 62 -6.81 13.75 11.98
N THR A 63 -5.65 13.35 12.52
CA THR A 63 -4.50 12.82 11.77
C THR A 63 -4.50 11.30 11.71
N SER A 64 -5.63 10.64 11.94
CA SER A 64 -5.69 9.18 11.85
C SER A 64 -5.69 8.70 10.41
N LEU A 65 -5.06 7.55 10.17
CA LEU A 65 -4.96 6.95 8.85
C LEU A 65 -6.35 6.67 8.26
N SER A 66 -7.30 6.19 9.07
CA SER A 66 -8.70 5.96 8.68
C SER A 66 -9.35 7.21 8.10
N ARG A 67 -9.11 8.36 8.72
CA ARG A 67 -9.68 9.65 8.30
C ARG A 67 -8.99 10.20 7.07
N LEU A 68 -7.66 10.08 6.99
CA LEU A 68 -6.90 10.46 5.80
C LEU A 68 -7.34 9.65 4.58
N LEU A 69 -7.52 8.33 4.72
CA LEU A 69 -8.00 7.45 3.65
C LEU A 69 -9.43 7.78 3.22
N PHE A 70 -10.29 8.12 4.18
CA PHE A 70 -11.67 8.49 3.91
C PHE A 70 -11.81 9.86 3.22
N GLU A 71 -11.06 10.87 3.68
CA GLU A 71 -11.13 12.23 3.14
C GLU A 71 -10.40 12.38 1.80
N ASN A 72 -9.45 11.49 1.49
CA ASN A 72 -8.64 11.55 0.27
C ASN A 72 -8.96 10.39 -0.69
N ASP A 73 -10.20 9.88 -0.68
CA ASP A 73 -10.63 8.82 -1.58
C ASP A 73 -10.37 9.18 -3.05
N GLY A 74 -9.76 8.27 -3.79
CA GLY A 74 -9.36 8.43 -5.19
C GLY A 74 -8.14 9.35 -5.42
N VAL A 75 -7.59 9.97 -4.38
CA VAL A 75 -6.43 10.85 -4.50
C VAL A 75 -5.14 10.02 -4.47
N THR A 76 -4.24 10.31 -5.41
CA THR A 76 -2.91 9.69 -5.41
C THR A 76 -1.98 10.44 -4.47
N LYS A 77 -1.38 9.74 -3.50
CA LYS A 77 -0.34 10.29 -2.61
C LYS A 77 0.89 9.42 -2.61
N ASN A 78 2.05 10.05 -2.41
CA ASN A 78 3.29 9.32 -2.22
C ASN A 78 3.32 8.69 -0.82
N VAL A 79 3.49 7.38 -0.79
CA VAL A 79 3.66 6.59 0.43
C VAL A 79 5.10 6.13 0.52
N GLN A 80 5.70 6.33 1.69
CA GLN A 80 7.03 5.87 2.03
C GLN A 80 6.92 4.88 3.17
N PHE A 81 7.36 3.66 2.94
CA PHE A 81 7.40 2.59 3.90
C PHE A 81 8.84 2.19 4.18
N LEU A 82 9.29 2.38 5.42
CA LEU A 82 10.56 1.86 5.90
C LEU A 82 10.27 0.80 6.97
N PRO A 83 10.59 -0.49 6.74
CA PRO A 83 10.33 -1.56 7.71
C PRO A 83 11.18 -1.44 8.99
N ILE A 84 12.27 -0.70 8.92
CA ILE A 84 13.16 -0.35 10.03
C ILE A 84 13.50 1.13 9.86
N ASN A 85 13.29 1.94 10.91
CA ASN A 85 13.72 3.33 10.93
C ASN A 85 15.23 3.43 10.67
N GLY A 86 15.62 4.16 9.63
CA GLY A 86 17.02 4.24 9.16
C GLY A 86 17.49 3.05 8.31
N GLY A 87 16.60 2.13 7.94
CA GLY A 87 16.87 1.01 7.02
C GLY A 87 16.41 1.26 5.58
N PRO A 88 16.72 0.35 4.64
CA PRO A 88 16.19 0.43 3.29
C PRO A 88 14.65 0.34 3.31
N GLY A 89 14.00 1.19 2.52
CA GLY A 89 12.55 1.26 2.43
C GLY A 89 12.06 1.25 0.98
N PHE A 90 10.76 1.50 0.81
CA PHE A 90 10.11 1.61 -0.49
C PHE A 90 9.25 2.88 -0.52
N LYS A 91 9.33 3.63 -1.61
CA LYS A 91 8.39 4.71 -1.93
C LYS A 91 7.54 4.30 -3.13
N ALA A 92 6.27 4.62 -3.09
CA ALA A 92 5.38 4.40 -4.21
C ALA A 92 4.25 5.43 -4.19
N ASP A 93 3.77 5.83 -5.37
CA ASP A 93 2.56 6.63 -5.47
C ASP A 93 1.38 5.68 -5.38
N VAL A 94 0.53 5.86 -4.37
CA VAL A 94 -0.62 4.98 -4.14
C VAL A 94 -1.89 5.80 -4.22
N ILE A 95 -2.93 5.17 -4.77
CA ILE A 95 -4.27 5.71 -4.79
C ILE A 95 -4.89 5.40 -3.44
N LEU A 96 -5.24 6.44 -2.69
CA LEU A 96 -5.90 6.30 -1.41
C LEU A 96 -7.34 5.86 -1.64
N VAL A 97 -7.73 4.82 -0.93
CA VAL A 97 -9.08 4.24 -0.94
C VAL A 97 -9.47 4.07 0.51
N PRO A 98 -10.72 4.35 0.92
CA PRO A 98 -11.17 4.10 2.27
C PRO A 98 -11.09 2.61 2.58
N GLY A 99 -10.48 2.29 3.73
CA GLY A 99 -10.55 0.95 4.30
C GLY A 99 -11.93 0.67 4.91
N SER A 100 -12.13 -0.57 5.35
CA SER A 100 -13.35 -0.94 6.07
C SER A 100 -13.52 -0.11 7.34
N ILE A 101 -14.76 0.33 7.60
CA ILE A 101 -15.15 1.11 8.78
C ILE A 101 -15.99 0.21 9.69
N GLY A 102 -15.60 0.05 10.96
CA GLY A 102 -16.29 -0.77 11.95
C GLY A 102 -15.51 -2.02 12.38
N GLY A 103 -15.99 -2.69 13.43
CA GLY A 103 -15.37 -3.87 14.04
C GLY A 103 -16.24 -4.48 15.14
N ALA A 104 -15.84 -5.63 15.68
CA ALA A 104 -16.57 -6.28 16.77
C ALA A 104 -16.44 -5.47 18.08
N VAL A 105 -17.54 -5.33 18.81
CA VAL A 105 -17.56 -4.66 20.13
C VAL A 105 -16.62 -5.40 21.08
N GLY A 106 -15.58 -4.71 21.56
CA GLY A 106 -14.57 -5.28 22.48
C GLY A 106 -13.30 -5.82 21.83
N ALA A 107 -13.18 -5.78 20.50
CA ALA A 107 -11.93 -6.05 19.80
C ALA A 107 -11.18 -4.75 19.49
N ALA A 108 -9.85 -4.82 19.36
CA ALA A 108 -9.11 -3.73 18.74
C ALA A 108 -9.71 -3.46 17.35
N ALA A 109 -10.16 -2.23 17.11
CA ALA A 109 -10.76 -1.85 15.84
C ALA A 109 -9.65 -1.85 14.78
N ALA A 110 -9.36 -3.02 14.19
CA ALA A 110 -8.37 -3.18 13.14
C ALA A 110 -9.06 -3.19 11.79
N ALA A 111 -8.49 -2.48 10.82
CA ALA A 111 -8.89 -2.45 9.43
C ALA A 111 -7.70 -2.84 8.55
N SER A 112 -8.03 -3.42 7.40
CA SER A 112 -7.10 -3.68 6.32
C SER A 112 -7.57 -2.92 5.10
N VAL A 113 -6.68 -2.15 4.48
CA VAL A 113 -6.96 -1.45 3.22
C VAL A 113 -5.98 -1.89 2.15
N THR A 114 -6.47 -2.12 0.94
CA THR A 114 -5.63 -2.40 -0.23
C THR A 114 -5.64 -1.20 -1.16
N LEU A 115 -4.48 -0.58 -1.31
CA LEU A 115 -4.26 0.60 -2.14
C LEU A 115 -3.57 0.20 -3.44
N GLY A 116 -4.06 0.69 -4.57
CA GLY A 116 -3.40 0.50 -5.86
C GLY A 116 -2.15 1.38 -5.95
N VAL A 117 -1.01 0.79 -6.28
CA VAL A 117 0.23 1.53 -6.56
C VAL A 117 0.23 1.93 -8.03
N GLN A 118 0.38 3.22 -8.29
CA GLN A 118 0.65 3.72 -9.65
C GLN A 118 2.09 3.39 -10.04
N GLY A 119 2.23 2.49 -11.02
CA GLY A 119 3.52 2.09 -11.55
C GLY A 119 4.24 1.08 -10.65
N LYS A 120 5.52 1.33 -10.37
CA LYS A 120 6.40 0.42 -9.63
C LYS A 120 6.92 1.08 -8.36
N PRO A 121 6.88 0.39 -7.20
CA PRO A 121 7.54 0.87 -6.00
C PRO A 121 9.05 1.02 -6.23
N THR A 122 9.59 2.17 -5.82
CA THR A 122 11.01 2.49 -5.90
C THR A 122 11.67 2.23 -4.55
N ALA A 123 12.76 1.48 -4.52
CA ALA A 123 13.54 1.29 -3.31
C ALA A 123 14.17 2.62 -2.86
N ILE A 124 14.02 2.94 -1.58
CA ILE A 124 14.70 4.05 -0.92
C ILE A 124 15.91 3.46 -0.21
N THR A 125 17.10 3.84 -0.62
CA THR A 125 18.31 3.59 0.16
C THR A 125 18.25 4.46 1.41
N ALA A 126 18.42 3.86 2.59
CA ALA A 126 18.40 4.58 3.86
C ALA A 126 19.24 5.86 3.81
N VAL A 127 18.66 6.99 4.25
CA VAL A 127 19.45 8.18 4.57
C VAL A 127 19.61 8.19 6.08
N THR A 128 20.81 7.88 6.53
CA THR A 128 21.26 8.08 7.91
C THR A 128 21.11 9.57 8.22
N SER A 129 20.33 9.92 9.24
CA SER A 129 20.43 11.22 9.91
C SER A 129 20.18 11.00 11.40
#